data_AF-A0A6B3NZH8-F1
#
_entry.id   AF-A0A6B3NZH8-F1
#
_cell.length_a   1.000
_cell.length_b   1.000
_cell.length_c   1.000
_cell.angle_alpha   90.00
_cell.angle_beta   90.00
_cell.angle_gamma   90.00
#
_symmetry.space_group_name_H-M   'P 1'
#
loop_
_entity.id
_entity.type
_entity.pdbx_description
1 polymer ?
#
loop_
_entity_poly.entity_id
_entity_poly.type
_entity_poly.pdbx_seq_one_letter_code
_entity_poly.pdbx_strand_id
1 'polypeptide(L)'
;KGWPADWAQRHAVKEKRELFLLDSFDGLPTAEHDADRHMPHVQSGYWNRGSGKALDPHQLMGQCGQHLPAERVRILKGWFSETLPMLPKGSVFGLVHIDSDFYQSAFEILDYLFANDCFADGCRLFFDDWNCNHASNKLGERRAWKECVQKYAPDFDDCGDYGPLGHKFIIHKG
;
A
#
# COMPACT_ATOMS: atom_id res chain seq x y z
N LYS A 1 -34.20 1.07 8.14
CA LYS A 1 -33.74 2.00 9.21
C LYS A 1 -32.49 2.68 8.69
N GLY A 2 -32.54 3.98 8.43
CA GLY A 2 -31.38 4.76 7.98
C GLY A 2 -30.64 5.40 9.15
N TRP A 3 -29.43 5.88 8.90
CA TRP A 3 -28.71 6.74 9.83
C TRP A 3 -29.48 8.06 10.04
N PRO A 4 -29.32 8.72 11.21
CA PRO A 4 -29.82 10.08 11.42
C PRO A 4 -29.36 11.02 10.30
N ALA A 5 -30.22 11.98 9.91
CA ALA A 5 -29.95 12.88 8.79
C ALA A 5 -28.67 13.72 8.96
N ASP A 6 -28.24 13.95 10.20
CA ASP A 6 -27.04 14.70 10.55
C ASP A 6 -25.84 13.82 10.88
N TRP A 7 -25.95 12.49 10.76
CA TRP A 7 -24.88 11.55 11.09
C TRP A 7 -23.61 11.82 10.28
N ALA A 8 -23.73 11.99 8.96
CA ALA A 8 -22.58 12.29 8.10
C ALA A 8 -21.87 13.59 8.50
N GLN A 9 -22.63 14.60 8.93
CA GLN A 9 -22.09 15.88 9.38
C GLN A 9 -21.40 15.75 10.75
N ARG A 10 -22.01 15.05 11.71
CA ARG A 10 -21.43 14.78 13.04
C ARG A 10 -20.12 14.00 12.95
N HIS A 11 -19.98 13.14 11.94
CA HIS A 11 -18.80 12.30 11.75
C HIS A 11 -17.87 12.78 10.63
N ALA A 12 -18.03 14.03 10.17
CA ALA A 12 -17.19 14.66 9.15
C ALA A 12 -16.95 13.75 7.91
N VAL A 13 -17.97 13.00 7.51
CA VAL A 13 -17.87 12.08 6.38
C VAL A 13 -17.66 12.89 5.12
N LYS A 14 -16.47 12.83 4.53
CA LYS A 14 -16.23 13.40 3.20
C LYS A 14 -17.19 12.74 2.21
N GLU A 15 -18.00 13.55 1.53
CA GLU A 15 -18.99 13.05 0.57
C GLU A 15 -18.35 12.30 -0.61
N LYS A 16 -17.07 12.58 -0.91
CA LYS A 16 -16.31 11.91 -1.98
C LYS A 16 -14.97 11.40 -1.45
N ARG A 17 -14.75 10.08 -1.57
CA ARG A 17 -13.45 9.43 -1.33
C ARG A 17 -12.67 9.35 -2.64
N GLU A 18 -11.39 9.64 -2.61
CA GLU A 18 -10.49 9.49 -3.77
C GLU A 18 -9.72 8.18 -3.70
N LEU A 19 -9.36 7.62 -4.85
CA LEU A 19 -8.49 6.47 -5.03
C LEU A 19 -7.15 6.97 -5.58
N PHE A 20 -6.07 6.72 -4.85
CA PHE A 20 -4.70 7.01 -5.28
C PHE A 20 -4.04 5.70 -5.71
N LEU A 21 -3.44 5.70 -6.91
CA LEU A 21 -2.75 4.56 -7.50
C LEU A 21 -1.33 5.02 -7.84
N LEU A 22 -0.35 4.49 -7.12
CA LEU A 22 1.06 4.85 -7.24
C LEU A 22 1.78 3.65 -7.86
N ASP A 23 2.43 3.84 -9.00
CA ASP A 23 3.16 2.78 -9.70
C ASP A 23 4.22 3.41 -10.61
N SER A 24 5.34 2.72 -10.85
CA SER A 24 6.36 3.15 -11.81
C SER A 24 5.86 3.01 -13.25
N PHE A 25 4.94 2.07 -13.49
CA PHE A 25 4.51 1.54 -14.79
C PHE A 25 5.67 0.94 -15.60
N ASP A 26 6.77 0.63 -14.92
CA ASP A 26 7.98 0.05 -15.48
C ASP A 26 8.33 -1.30 -14.84
N GLY A 27 7.43 -1.84 -13.99
CA GLY A 27 7.62 -3.08 -13.25
C GLY A 27 8.60 -2.92 -12.09
N LEU A 28 9.06 -4.04 -11.56
CA LEU A 28 9.98 -4.08 -10.43
C LEU A 28 11.28 -3.34 -10.72
N PRO A 29 11.85 -2.60 -9.75
CA PRO A 29 13.17 -2.03 -9.87
C PRO A 29 14.24 -3.13 -9.84
N THR A 30 15.50 -2.77 -10.07
CA THR A 30 16.60 -3.67 -9.72
C THR A 30 16.61 -3.85 -8.21
N ALA A 31 16.78 -5.08 -7.73
CA ALA A 31 16.96 -5.36 -6.30
C ALA A 31 18.34 -4.87 -5.83
N GLU A 32 18.44 -3.60 -5.43
CA GLU A 32 19.69 -2.99 -4.95
C GLU A 32 19.87 -3.20 -3.45
N HIS A 33 18.78 -3.14 -2.68
CA HIS A 33 18.82 -3.33 -1.23
C HIS A 33 19.21 -4.76 -0.85
N ASP A 34 19.99 -4.90 0.22
CA ASP A 34 20.49 -6.20 0.68
C ASP A 34 19.37 -7.19 1.05
N ALA A 35 18.29 -6.67 1.63
CA ALA A 35 17.11 -7.48 1.96
C ALA A 35 16.45 -8.10 0.73
N ASP A 36 16.47 -7.39 -0.41
CA ASP A 36 15.83 -7.82 -1.64
C ASP A 36 16.71 -8.80 -2.44
N ARG A 37 18.02 -8.55 -2.49
CA ARG A 37 18.98 -9.42 -3.20
C ARG A 37 18.98 -10.88 -2.74
N HIS A 38 18.60 -11.13 -1.49
CA HIS A 38 18.57 -12.46 -0.89
C HIS A 38 17.18 -13.11 -0.87
N MET A 39 16.17 -12.47 -1.46
CA MET A 39 14.83 -13.04 -1.56
C MET A 39 14.81 -14.24 -2.51
N PRO A 40 14.22 -15.39 -2.14
CA PRO A 40 14.12 -16.56 -3.01
C PRO A 40 13.54 -16.24 -4.40
N HIS A 41 12.52 -15.39 -4.49
CA HIS A 41 11.94 -15.00 -5.79
C HIS A 41 12.92 -14.19 -6.65
N VAL A 42 13.76 -13.34 -6.04
CA VAL A 42 14.84 -12.63 -6.75
C VAL A 42 15.95 -13.60 -7.18
N GLN A 43 16.40 -14.46 -6.28
CA GLN A 43 17.46 -15.44 -6.57
C GLN A 43 17.06 -16.47 -7.63
N SER A 44 15.77 -16.81 -7.71
CA SER A 44 15.24 -17.69 -8.76
C SER A 44 15.14 -17.01 -10.14
N GLY A 45 15.26 -15.68 -10.19
CA GLY A 45 15.04 -14.89 -11.40
C GLY A 45 13.56 -14.67 -11.74
N TYR A 46 12.63 -15.01 -10.85
CA TYR A 46 11.21 -14.72 -11.01
C TYR A 46 10.90 -13.23 -10.82
N TRP A 47 11.52 -12.62 -9.80
CA TRP A 47 11.45 -11.19 -9.54
C TRP A 47 12.72 -10.49 -9.98
N ASN A 48 12.72 -10.00 -11.22
CA ASN A 48 13.80 -9.24 -11.84
C ASN A 48 13.31 -7.85 -12.26
N ARG A 49 14.25 -6.98 -12.64
CA ARG A 49 13.92 -5.65 -13.16
C ARG A 49 12.90 -5.76 -14.31
N GLY A 50 11.78 -5.05 -14.19
CA GLY A 50 10.70 -5.03 -15.17
C GLY A 50 9.65 -6.13 -15.02
N SER A 51 9.84 -7.10 -14.11
CA SER A 51 8.77 -8.05 -13.74
C SER A 51 7.53 -7.29 -13.24
N GLY A 52 6.34 -7.87 -13.42
CA GLY A 52 5.08 -7.26 -12.96
C GLY A 52 4.56 -6.08 -13.81
N LYS A 53 5.31 -5.63 -14.83
CA LYS A 53 4.83 -4.58 -15.75
C LYS A 53 3.60 -5.07 -16.53
N ALA A 54 2.48 -4.37 -16.38
CA ALA A 54 1.23 -4.70 -17.03
C ALA A 54 0.66 -3.52 -17.83
N LEU A 55 -0.29 -2.79 -17.25
CA LEU A 55 -1.01 -1.70 -17.90
C LEU A 55 -0.18 -0.42 -17.91
N ASP A 56 -0.48 0.48 -18.84
CA ASP A 56 -0.05 1.89 -18.75
C ASP A 56 -1.08 2.75 -17.98
N PRO A 57 -0.74 4.00 -17.60
CA PRO A 57 -1.65 4.87 -16.84
C PRO A 57 -3.00 5.13 -17.53
N HIS A 58 -3.04 5.21 -18.86
CA HIS A 58 -4.27 5.46 -19.61
C HIS A 58 -5.16 4.22 -19.60
N GLN A 59 -4.57 3.04 -19.80
CA GLN A 59 -5.28 1.76 -19.70
C GLN A 59 -5.84 1.53 -18.29
N LEU A 60 -5.05 1.81 -17.25
CA LEU A 60 -5.48 1.71 -15.86
C LEU A 60 -6.63 2.68 -15.56
N MET A 61 -6.53 3.94 -16.00
CA MET A 61 -7.63 4.90 -15.87
C MET A 61 -8.91 4.40 -16.55
N GLY A 62 -8.79 3.80 -17.74
CA GLY A 62 -9.92 3.21 -18.45
C GLY A 62 -10.61 2.09 -17.66
N GLN A 63 -9.84 1.22 -16.99
CA GLN A 63 -10.40 0.18 -16.12
C GLN A 63 -11.05 0.75 -14.86
N CYS A 64 -10.39 1.68 -14.16
CA CYS A 64 -10.97 2.31 -12.97
C CYS A 64 -12.25 3.08 -13.29
N GLY A 65 -12.31 3.73 -14.46
CA GLY A 65 -13.47 4.47 -14.96
C GLY A 65 -14.74 3.64 -15.12
N GLN A 66 -14.63 2.31 -15.18
CA GLN A 66 -15.78 1.40 -15.21
C GLN A 66 -16.46 1.26 -13.84
N HIS A 67 -15.76 1.60 -12.76
CA HIS A 67 -16.20 1.39 -11.38
C HIS A 67 -16.29 2.69 -10.56
N LEU A 68 -15.49 3.70 -10.90
CA LEU A 68 -15.42 4.98 -10.21
C LEU A 68 -15.44 6.15 -11.21
N PRO A 69 -16.11 7.26 -10.87
CA PRO A 69 -15.96 8.51 -11.61
C PRO A 69 -14.49 8.90 -11.76
N ALA A 70 -14.06 9.27 -12.97
CA ALA A 70 -12.66 9.55 -13.29
C ALA A 70 -12.06 10.66 -12.40
N GLU A 71 -12.87 11.63 -11.99
CA GLU A 71 -12.45 12.70 -11.09
C GLU A 71 -12.12 12.23 -9.67
N ARG A 72 -12.44 10.97 -9.31
CA ARG A 72 -12.09 10.36 -8.03
C ARG A 72 -10.84 9.49 -8.10
N VAL A 73 -10.23 9.33 -9.27
CA VAL A 73 -9.02 8.52 -9.48
C VAL A 73 -7.81 9.43 -9.66
N ARG A 74 -6.72 9.13 -8.95
CA ARG A 74 -5.45 9.84 -9.02
C ARG A 74 -4.35 8.82 -9.29
N ILE A 75 -3.84 8.80 -10.51
CA ILE A 75 -2.71 7.95 -10.90
C ILE A 75 -1.44 8.79 -10.80
N LEU A 76 -0.50 8.35 -9.98
CA LEU A 76 0.83 8.96 -9.83
C LEU A 76 1.86 8.00 -10.41
N LYS A 77 2.40 8.35 -11.57
CA LYS A 77 3.44 7.56 -12.25
C LYS A 77 4.81 7.95 -11.71
N GLY A 78 5.56 6.96 -11.24
CA GLY A 78 6.94 7.09 -10.77
C GLY A 78 7.24 6.07 -9.68
N TRP A 79 8.49 6.05 -9.21
CA TRP A 79 8.85 5.19 -8.08
C TRP A 79 8.18 5.68 -6.78
N PHE A 80 8.04 4.83 -5.77
CA PHE A 80 7.38 5.22 -4.52
C PHE A 80 8.05 6.42 -3.84
N SER A 81 9.39 6.45 -3.84
CA SER A 81 10.17 7.59 -3.36
C SER A 81 9.90 8.92 -4.09
N GLU A 82 9.41 8.87 -5.33
CA GLU A 82 9.04 10.05 -6.14
C GLU A 82 7.57 10.42 -5.95
N THR A 83 6.69 9.42 -5.84
CA THR A 83 5.23 9.59 -5.90
C THR A 83 4.59 9.80 -4.53
N LEU A 84 5.12 9.19 -3.46
CA LEU A 84 4.60 9.38 -2.10
C LEU A 84 4.64 10.87 -1.68
N PRO A 85 5.74 11.64 -1.91
CA PRO A 85 5.77 13.08 -1.62
C PRO A 85 4.77 13.92 -2.43
N MET A 86 4.22 13.39 -3.51
CA MET A 86 3.21 14.08 -4.33
C MET A 86 1.79 13.95 -3.75
N LEU A 87 1.59 13.09 -2.75
CA LEU A 87 0.31 12.99 -2.06
C LEU A 87 -0.06 14.34 -1.42
N PRO A 88 -1.32 14.80 -1.50
CA PRO A 88 -1.73 16.05 -0.86
C PRO A 88 -1.39 16.05 0.63
N LYS A 89 -0.86 17.17 1.14
CA LYS A 89 -0.52 17.31 2.56
C LYS A 89 -1.74 17.07 3.44
N GLY A 90 -1.58 16.26 4.49
CA GLY A 90 -2.69 15.87 5.37
C GLY A 90 -3.65 14.84 4.76
N SER A 91 -3.20 14.11 3.73
CA SER A 91 -3.94 12.94 3.24
C SER A 91 -4.04 11.88 4.34
N VAL A 92 -5.25 11.36 4.50
CA VAL A 92 -5.57 10.30 5.45
C VAL A 92 -6.36 9.23 4.72
N PHE A 93 -5.87 7.99 4.79
CA PHE A 93 -6.41 6.85 4.06
C PHE A 93 -7.19 5.93 4.98
N GLY A 94 -8.41 5.56 4.58
CA GLY A 94 -9.22 4.55 5.27
C GLY A 94 -8.91 3.11 4.84
N LEU A 95 -8.24 2.96 3.70
CA LEU A 95 -7.73 1.69 3.20
C LEU A 95 -6.40 1.97 2.49
N VAL A 96 -5.40 1.13 2.77
CA VAL A 96 -4.11 1.10 2.09
C VAL A 96 -3.88 -0.34 1.65
N HIS A 97 -3.50 -0.53 0.39
CA HIS A 97 -3.13 -1.82 -0.16
C HIS A 97 -1.71 -1.74 -0.69
N ILE A 98 -0.82 -2.55 -0.14
CA ILE A 98 0.58 -2.64 -0.54
C ILE A 98 0.71 -3.94 -1.33
N ASP A 99 1.08 -3.78 -2.59
CA ASP A 99 1.32 -4.85 -3.56
C ASP A 99 2.58 -4.40 -4.31
N SER A 100 3.73 -4.67 -3.69
CA SER A 100 5.00 -4.07 -4.13
C SER A 100 6.16 -5.05 -4.21
N ASP A 101 5.90 -6.33 -3.88
CA ASP A 101 6.81 -7.48 -3.83
C ASP A 101 8.03 -7.30 -2.87
N PHE A 102 8.82 -6.25 -3.10
CA PHE A 102 10.11 -5.96 -2.47
C PHE A 102 9.99 -5.36 -1.08
N TYR A 103 10.92 -5.74 -0.22
CA TYR A 103 11.12 -5.14 1.08
C TYR A 103 11.34 -3.63 0.98
N GLN A 104 12.24 -3.18 0.09
CA GLN A 104 12.57 -1.75 0.01
C GLN A 104 11.32 -0.91 -0.34
N SER A 105 10.56 -1.34 -1.34
CA SER A 105 9.32 -0.69 -1.76
C SER A 105 8.29 -0.62 -0.63
N ALA A 106 8.00 -1.77 0.01
CA ALA A 106 7.06 -1.83 1.12
C ALA A 106 7.50 -0.98 2.31
N PHE A 107 8.80 -0.96 2.63
CA PHE A 107 9.36 -0.13 3.69
C PHE A 107 9.22 1.35 3.36
N GLU A 108 9.58 1.79 2.15
CA GLU A 108 9.43 3.20 1.72
C GLU A 108 7.97 3.68 1.84
N ILE A 109 7.01 2.85 1.43
CA ILE A 109 5.57 3.14 1.56
C ILE A 109 5.18 3.28 3.04
N LEU A 110 5.45 2.25 3.85
CA LEU A 110 5.05 2.23 5.25
C LEU A 110 5.73 3.36 6.03
N ASP A 111 7.02 3.58 5.82
CA ASP A 111 7.80 4.61 6.49
C ASP A 111 7.23 6.00 6.21
N TYR A 112 6.91 6.29 4.95
CA TYR A 112 6.27 7.54 4.57
C TYR A 112 4.90 7.71 5.22
N LEU A 113 4.04 6.68 5.16
CA LEU A 113 2.68 6.76 5.67
C LEU A 113 2.64 6.93 7.19
N PHE A 114 3.50 6.24 7.94
CA PHE A 114 3.61 6.43 9.39
C PHE A 114 4.22 7.79 9.74
N ALA A 115 5.32 8.19 9.09
CA ALA A 115 5.98 9.47 9.38
C ALA A 115 5.08 10.69 9.12
N ASN A 116 4.11 10.58 8.20
CA ASN A 116 3.20 11.65 7.82
C ASN A 116 1.77 11.49 8.38
N ASP A 117 1.57 10.55 9.31
CA ASP A 117 0.27 10.29 9.96
C ASP A 117 -0.89 10.04 8.98
N CYS A 118 -0.60 9.30 7.90
CA CYS A 118 -1.52 9.12 6.77
C CYS A 118 -2.62 8.07 7.00
N PHE A 119 -2.70 7.42 8.16
CA PHE A 119 -3.72 6.42 8.44
C PHE A 119 -4.96 7.05 9.08
N ALA A 120 -6.16 6.70 8.63
CA ALA A 120 -7.37 7.00 9.40
C ALA A 120 -7.42 6.11 10.66
N ASP A 121 -8.15 6.55 11.69
CA ASP A 121 -8.57 5.61 12.73
C ASP A 121 -9.45 4.51 12.13
N GLY A 122 -9.13 3.25 12.43
CA GLY A 122 -9.73 2.07 11.81
C GLY A 122 -9.30 1.85 10.34
N CYS A 123 -8.17 2.41 9.90
CA CYS A 123 -7.67 2.17 8.55
C CYS A 123 -7.37 0.69 8.33
N ARG A 124 -7.82 0.14 7.20
CA ARG A 124 -7.48 -1.23 6.82
C ARG A 124 -6.21 -1.24 5.96
N LEU A 125 -5.17 -1.89 6.46
CA LEU A 125 -3.90 -2.06 5.77
C LEU A 125 -3.81 -3.48 5.22
N PHE A 126 -3.59 -3.61 3.92
CA PHE A 126 -3.46 -4.87 3.20
C PHE A 126 -2.06 -5.01 2.62
N PHE A 127 -1.57 -6.24 2.58
CA PHE A 127 -0.31 -6.68 2.00
C PHE A 127 -0.60 -7.86 1.07
N ASP A 128 -0.25 -7.78 -0.22
CA ASP A 128 -0.53 -8.85 -1.19
C ASP A 128 0.49 -10.00 -1.11
N ASP A 129 1.76 -9.66 -0.84
CA ASP A 129 2.89 -10.58 -0.88
C ASP A 129 3.39 -10.98 0.51
N TRP A 130 2.53 -10.90 1.51
CA TRP A 130 2.88 -11.17 2.90
C TRP A 130 3.54 -12.54 3.13
N ASN A 131 3.02 -13.60 2.51
CA ASN A 131 3.57 -14.96 2.64
C ASN A 131 4.53 -15.34 1.51
N CYS A 132 4.89 -14.41 0.61
CA CYS A 132 5.97 -14.63 -0.34
C CYS A 132 7.31 -14.85 0.40
N ASN A 133 8.30 -15.39 -0.32
CA ASN A 133 9.65 -15.61 0.21
C ASN A 133 9.67 -16.48 1.49
N HIS A 134 8.94 -17.60 1.43
CA HIS A 134 8.78 -18.59 2.49
C HIS A 134 8.12 -18.03 3.76
N ALA A 135 7.27 -17.00 3.65
CA ALA A 135 6.67 -16.31 4.78
C ALA A 135 7.70 -15.88 5.84
N SER A 136 8.92 -15.55 5.40
CA SER A 136 10.03 -15.23 6.30
C SER A 136 9.85 -13.84 6.88
N ASN A 137 9.84 -13.72 8.21
CA ASN A 137 9.87 -12.43 8.93
C ASN A 137 11.17 -11.64 8.73
N LYS A 138 12.08 -12.11 7.86
CA LYS A 138 13.36 -11.46 7.52
C LYS A 138 13.41 -11.00 6.07
N LEU A 139 12.33 -11.16 5.28
CA LEU A 139 12.28 -10.83 3.86
C LEU A 139 10.98 -10.12 3.50
N GLY A 140 10.97 -9.42 2.36
CA GLY A 140 9.78 -8.80 1.77
C GLY A 140 8.96 -7.93 2.72
N GLU A 141 7.65 -7.91 2.48
CA GLU A 141 6.68 -7.08 3.20
C GLU A 141 6.60 -7.39 4.70
N ARG A 142 6.78 -8.65 5.11
CA ARG A 142 6.84 -9.04 6.52
C ARG A 142 7.96 -8.36 7.28
N ARG A 143 9.14 -8.27 6.67
CA ARG A 143 10.28 -7.57 7.29
C ARG A 143 10.01 -6.07 7.33
N ALA A 144 9.50 -5.49 6.26
CA ALA A 144 9.16 -4.06 6.20
C ALA A 144 8.17 -3.68 7.30
N TRP A 145 7.07 -4.42 7.44
CA TRP A 145 6.11 -4.24 8.52
C TRP A 145 6.74 -4.36 9.90
N LYS A 146 7.52 -5.42 10.15
CA LYS A 146 8.18 -5.63 11.44
C LYS A 146 9.06 -4.44 11.82
N GLU A 147 9.86 -3.92 10.90
CA GLU A 147 10.75 -2.78 11.15
C GLU A 147 9.97 -1.49 11.36
N CYS A 148 8.89 -1.25 10.60
CA CYS A 148 8.01 -0.09 10.81
C CYS A 148 7.26 -0.15 12.14
N VAL A 149 6.76 -1.33 12.57
CA VAL A 149 6.15 -1.50 13.90
C VAL A 149 7.14 -1.21 15.00
N GLN A 150 8.40 -1.66 14.87
CA GLN A 150 9.45 -1.34 15.83
C GLN A 150 9.79 0.15 15.87
N LYS A 151 9.79 0.82 14.71
CA LYS A 151 10.13 2.24 14.57
C LYS A 151 9.03 3.18 15.10
N TYR A 152 7.77 2.87 14.79
CA TYR A 152 6.65 3.77 15.02
C TYR A 152 5.72 3.36 16.16
N ALA A 153 5.83 2.10 16.63
CA ALA A 153 4.97 1.53 17.67
C ALA A 153 3.46 1.83 17.47
N PRO A 154 2.89 1.56 16.28
CA PRO A 154 1.47 1.81 16.03
C PRO A 154 0.60 0.89 16.89
N ASP A 155 -0.62 1.35 17.18
CA ASP A 155 -1.69 0.48 17.69
C ASP A 155 -2.40 -0.19 16.51
N PHE A 156 -2.58 -1.51 16.56
CA PHE A 156 -3.16 -2.26 15.46
C PHE A 156 -3.75 -3.61 15.89
N ASP A 157 -4.73 -4.08 15.11
CA ASP A 157 -5.23 -5.46 15.15
C ASP A 157 -4.71 -6.27 13.96
N ASP A 158 -4.15 -7.44 14.23
CA ASP A 158 -3.89 -8.47 13.22
C ASP A 158 -5.21 -9.15 12.84
N CYS A 159 -5.60 -9.02 11.57
CA CYS A 159 -6.86 -9.52 11.03
C CYS A 159 -6.68 -10.78 10.17
N GLY A 160 -5.49 -11.39 10.19
CA GLY A 160 -5.17 -12.62 9.49
C GLY A 160 -5.17 -12.51 7.97
N ASP A 161 -4.87 -13.63 7.34
CA ASP A 161 -4.75 -13.74 5.88
C ASP A 161 -6.07 -13.44 5.15
N TYR A 162 -5.99 -12.89 3.93
CA TYR A 162 -7.13 -12.77 2.99
C TYR A 162 -6.93 -13.59 1.71
N GLY A 163 -5.84 -14.36 1.64
CA GLY A 163 -5.51 -15.30 0.58
C GLY A 163 -4.27 -16.10 0.97
N PRO A 164 -3.77 -17.00 0.10
CA PRO A 164 -2.56 -17.76 0.38
C PRO A 164 -1.32 -16.87 0.63
N LEU A 165 -1.25 -15.75 -0.09
CA LEU A 165 -0.13 -14.81 -0.01
C LEU A 165 -0.45 -13.56 0.80
N GLY A 166 -1.70 -13.07 0.76
CA GLY A 166 -2.04 -11.78 1.35
C GLY A 166 -2.48 -11.79 2.81
N HIS A 167 -2.23 -10.69 3.51
CA HIS A 167 -2.53 -10.47 4.92
C HIS A 167 -3.00 -9.04 5.20
N LYS A 168 -3.72 -8.83 6.32
CA LYS A 168 -4.32 -7.52 6.62
C LYS A 168 -4.31 -7.18 8.11
N PHE A 169 -4.23 -5.88 8.37
CA PHE A 169 -4.29 -5.27 9.70
C PHE A 169 -5.34 -4.17 9.75
N ILE A 170 -5.75 -3.78 10.95
CA ILE A 170 -6.47 -2.53 11.22
C ILE A 170 -5.57 -1.64 12.06
N ILE A 171 -5.35 -0.39 11.64
CA ILE A 171 -4.57 0.61 12.37
C ILE A 171 -5.53 1.47 13.22
N HIS A 172 -5.18 1.69 14.48
CA HIS A 172 -5.95 2.53 15.43
C HIS A 172 -5.20 3.82 15.74
N LYS A 173 -5.95 4.90 15.97
CA LYS A 173 -5.42 6.15 16.53
C LYS A 173 -5.83 6.29 17.99
N GLY A 174 -4.85 6.55 18.85
CA GLY A 174 -5.05 6.92 20.25
C GLY A 174 -5.56 8.33 20.44
#